data_AF-A0A1J5G161-F1
#
_entry.id   AF-A0A1J5G161-F1
#
_cell.length_a   1.000
_cell.length_b   1.000
_cell.length_c   1.000
_cell.angle_alpha   90.00
_cell.angle_beta   90.00
_cell.angle_gamma   90.00
#
_symmetry.space_group_name_H-M   'P 1'
#
loop_
_entity.id
_entity.type
_entity.pdbx_description
1 polymer ?
#
loop_
_entity_poly.entity_id
_entity_poly.type
_entity_poly.pdbx_seq_one_letter_code
_entity_poly.pdbx_strand_id
1 'polypeptide(L)'
;MNFFEKLVVKTESVVNPEQFKFDIMQDVQMELIRRAGGDDIAGTWIDANSAQFRQLMDDERFNYIERLGNEDTHDTAMEEIEKKLTPLNTIH
;
A
#
# COMPACT_ATOMS: atom_id res chain seq x y z
N MET A 1 7.06 -1.83 -25.98
CA MET A 1 5.67 -2.23 -25.64
C MET A 1 5.45 -1.76 -24.21
N ASN A 2 4.64 -0.72 -24.02
CA ASN A 2 4.49 -0.07 -22.71
C ASN A 2 3.25 -0.62 -21.99
N PHE A 3 3.40 -0.82 -20.68
CA PHE A 3 2.49 -1.47 -19.73
C PHE A 3 1.05 -0.91 -19.72
N PHE A 4 0.87 0.34 -20.13
CA PHE A 4 -0.42 1.04 -20.18
C PHE A 4 -1.49 0.38 -21.06
N GLU A 5 -1.11 -0.41 -22.06
CA GLU A 5 -2.09 -1.01 -22.99
C GLU A 5 -2.81 -2.26 -22.43
N LYS A 6 -2.33 -2.87 -21.33
CA LYS A 6 -2.94 -4.10 -20.79
C LYS A 6 -4.02 -3.88 -19.73
N LEU A 7 -4.13 -2.67 -19.15
CA LEU A 7 -5.12 -2.37 -18.11
C LEU A 7 -6.49 -1.92 -18.66
N VAL A 8 -6.68 -1.90 -19.99
CA VAL A 8 -7.86 -1.31 -20.64
C VAL A 8 -9.11 -2.20 -20.63
N VAL A 9 -9.08 -3.41 -20.06
CA VAL A 9 -10.22 -4.34 -20.16
C VAL A 9 -10.85 -4.65 -18.80
N LYS A 10 -11.47 -3.63 -18.19
CA LYS A 10 -12.76 -3.73 -17.47
C LYS A 10 -13.31 -2.34 -17.12
N THR A 11 -14.14 -1.82 -18.04
CA THR A 11 -15.38 -1.04 -17.80
C THR A 11 -15.36 0.22 -16.92
N GLU A 12 -15.50 1.37 -17.61
CA GLU A 12 -16.35 2.53 -17.24
C GLU A 12 -15.98 3.47 -16.09
N SER A 13 -14.70 3.62 -15.80
CA SER A 13 -14.18 4.87 -15.25
C SER A 13 -12.79 5.04 -15.80
N VAL A 14 -12.49 6.18 -16.41
CA VAL A 14 -11.10 6.57 -16.70
C VAL A 14 -10.48 6.85 -15.33
N VAL A 15 -10.16 5.79 -14.58
CA VAL A 15 -9.46 5.93 -13.31
C VAL A 15 -8.07 6.38 -13.70
N ASN A 16 -7.75 7.63 -13.38
CA ASN A 16 -6.39 8.14 -13.53
C ASN A 16 -5.47 7.16 -12.78
N PRO A 17 -4.49 6.52 -13.43
CA PRO A 17 -3.61 5.55 -12.79
C PRO A 17 -2.92 6.10 -11.54
N GLU A 18 -2.64 7.41 -11.51
CA GLU A 18 -2.11 8.10 -10.34
C GLU A 18 -3.13 8.19 -9.20
N GLN A 19 -4.40 8.43 -9.52
CA GLN A 19 -5.49 8.44 -8.54
C GLN A 19 -5.70 7.03 -7.97
N PHE A 20 -5.72 6.00 -8.82
CA PHE A 20 -5.83 4.61 -8.38
C PHE A 20 -4.71 4.23 -7.42
N LYS A 21 -3.47 4.58 -7.78
CA LYS A 21 -2.29 4.35 -6.95
C LYS A 21 -2.42 5.08 -5.61
N PHE A 22 -2.85 6.34 -5.63
CA PHE A 22 -3.06 7.14 -4.43
C PHE A 22 -4.11 6.52 -3.50
N ASP A 23 -5.25 6.10 -4.05
CA ASP A 23 -6.35 5.50 -3.29
C ASP A 23 -5.88 4.20 -2.59
N ILE A 24 -5.20 3.31 -3.33
CA ILE A 24 -4.62 2.08 -2.76
C ILE A 24 -3.62 2.41 -1.65
N MET A 25 -2.72 3.37 -1.88
CA MET A 25 -1.72 3.73 -0.88
C MET A 25 -2.37 4.29 0.39
N GLN A 26 -3.40 5.12 0.25
CA GLN A 26 -4.11 5.70 1.38
C GLN A 26 -4.85 4.63 2.18
N ASP A 27 -5.59 3.75 1.51
CA ASP A 27 -6.35 2.68 2.15
C ASP A 27 -5.43 1.73 2.92
N VAL A 28 -4.32 1.33 2.31
CA VAL A 28 -3.34 0.42 2.91
C VAL A 28 -2.63 1.07 4.09
N GLN A 29 -2.28 2.35 3.99
CA GLN A 29 -1.67 3.07 5.10
C GLN A 29 -2.62 3.14 6.31
N MET A 30 -3.88 3.49 6.07
CA MET A 30 -4.90 3.55 7.13
C MET A 30 -5.13 2.17 7.75
N GLU A 31 -5.12 1.12 6.94
CA GLU A 31 -5.25 -0.25 7.41
C GLU A 31 -4.09 -0.68 8.31
N LEU A 32 -2.86 -0.38 7.91
CA LEU A 32 -1.67 -0.69 8.69
C LEU A 32 -1.65 0.06 10.02
N ILE A 33 -2.04 1.33 10.03
CA ILE A 33 -2.17 2.13 11.27
C ILE A 33 -3.24 1.51 12.19
N ARG A 34 -4.39 1.16 11.63
CA ARG A 34 -5.50 0.53 12.37
C ARG A 34 -5.09 -0.80 13.00
N ARG A 35 -4.36 -1.64 12.25
CA ARG A 35 -3.83 -2.92 12.74
C ARG A 35 -2.78 -2.74 13.83
N ALA A 36 -1.97 -1.70 13.73
CA ALA A 36 -0.88 -1.48 14.66
C ALA A 36 -1.32 -0.88 16.00
N GLY A 37 -2.54 -0.33 16.10
CA GLY A 37 -3.07 0.26 17.33
C GLY A 37 -4.10 1.39 17.15
N GLY A 38 -4.43 1.79 15.91
CA GLY A 38 -5.45 2.80 15.64
C GLY A 38 -4.96 4.25 15.73
N ASP A 39 -5.89 5.18 15.90
CA ASP A 39 -5.61 6.62 15.81
C ASP A 39 -4.60 7.12 16.85
N ASP A 40 -4.55 6.48 18.03
CA ASP A 40 -3.67 6.85 19.15
C ASP A 40 -2.17 6.73 18.81
N ILE A 41 -1.82 5.85 17.88
CA ILE A 41 -0.44 5.60 17.43
C ILE A 41 -0.17 6.09 16.01
N ALA A 42 -1.18 6.70 15.35
CA ALA A 42 -1.09 7.06 13.95
C ALA A 42 0.11 7.97 13.67
N GLY A 43 0.34 8.97 14.52
CA GLY A 43 1.50 9.86 14.43
C GLY A 43 2.83 9.10 14.52
N THR A 44 2.99 8.27 15.55
CA THR A 44 4.19 7.46 15.76
C THR A 44 4.45 6.49 14.61
N TRP A 45 3.41 5.86 14.08
CA TRP A 45 3.52 4.97 12.93
C TRP A 45 3.95 5.75 11.68
N ILE A 46 3.35 6.91 11.42
CA ILE A 46 3.68 7.75 10.26
C ILE A 46 5.15 8.18 10.32
N ASP A 47 5.62 8.66 11.47
CA ASP A 47 7.00 9.11 11.64
C ASP A 47 8.01 7.97 11.43
N ALA A 48 7.67 6.76 11.88
CA ALA A 48 8.56 5.61 11.77
C ALA A 48 8.53 4.92 10.41
N ASN A 49 7.37 4.84 9.75
CA ASN A 49 7.15 3.92 8.63
C ASN A 49 6.80 4.61 7.29
N SER A 50 6.34 5.87 7.27
CA SER A 50 5.80 6.48 6.04
C SER A 50 6.79 6.52 4.86
N ALA A 51 8.06 6.83 5.13
CA ALA A 51 9.10 6.89 4.11
C ALA A 51 9.40 5.50 3.52
N GLN A 52 9.53 4.49 4.39
CA GLN A 52 9.79 3.11 3.98
C GLN A 52 8.57 2.52 3.25
N PHE A 53 7.37 2.77 3.75
CA PHE A 53 6.12 2.37 3.11
C PHE A 53 6.05 2.91 1.68
N ARG A 54 6.28 4.21 1.48
CA ARG A 54 6.30 4.82 0.14
C ARG A 54 7.33 4.15 -0.77
N GLN A 55 8.54 3.90 -0.28
CA GLN A 55 9.57 3.20 -1.07
C GLN A 55 9.14 1.79 -1.47
N LEU A 56 8.48 1.04 -0.58
CA LEU A 56 7.97 -0.29 -0.91
C LEU A 56 6.88 -0.23 -1.99
N MET A 57 5.96 0.73 -1.88
CA MET A 57 4.86 0.91 -2.84
C MET A 57 5.35 1.38 -4.22
N ASP A 58 6.47 2.09 -4.28
CA ASP A 58 7.12 2.54 -5.51
C ASP A 58 8.05 1.49 -6.13
N ASP A 59 8.38 0.42 -5.41
CA ASP A 59 9.31 -0.60 -5.88
C ASP A 59 8.63 -1.63 -6.79
N GLU A 60 8.87 -1.49 -8.10
CA GLU A 60 8.32 -2.35 -9.15
C GLU A 60 8.64 -3.84 -8.96
N ARG A 61 9.68 -4.19 -8.20
CA ARG A 61 10.06 -5.60 -7.95
C ARG A 61 8.99 -6.36 -7.18
N PHE A 62 8.24 -5.68 -6.32
CA PHE A 62 7.20 -6.30 -5.49
C PHE A 62 5.80 -6.16 -6.08
N ASN A 63 5.62 -5.19 -6.98
CA ASN A 63 4.35 -4.89 -7.65
C ASN A 63 3.17 -4.77 -6.68
N TYR A 64 3.38 -4.08 -5.54
CA TYR A 64 2.39 -4.03 -4.47
C TYR A 64 1.10 -3.36 -4.90
N ILE A 65 1.14 -2.30 -5.73
CA ILE A 65 -0.07 -1.61 -6.21
C ILE A 65 -1.02 -2.57 -6.93
N GLU A 66 -0.52 -3.42 -7.83
CA GLU A 66 -1.37 -4.40 -8.52
C GLU A 66 -1.88 -5.47 -7.57
N ARG A 67 -1.01 -5.98 -6.68
CA ARG A 67 -1.36 -7.06 -5.74
C ARG A 67 -2.38 -6.63 -4.69
N LEU A 68 -2.32 -5.37 -4.26
CA LEU A 68 -3.26 -4.78 -3.31
C LEU A 68 -4.58 -4.40 -4.00
N GLY A 69 -4.56 -4.11 -5.30
CA GLY A 69 -5.80 -3.90 -6.07
C GLY A 69 -6.55 -5.20 -6.41
N ASN A 70 -6.01 -6.37 -6.07
CA ASN A 70 -6.60 -7.67 -6.38
C ASN A 70 -6.94 -8.44 -5.09
N GLU A 71 -8.22 -8.80 -4.93
CA GLU A 71 -8.76 -9.51 -3.77
C GLU A 71 -7.99 -10.81 -3.44
N ASP A 72 -7.57 -11.57 -4.45
CA ASP A 72 -6.87 -12.85 -4.24
C ASP A 72 -5.47 -12.70 -3.65
N THR A 73 -4.83 -11.54 -3.86
CA THR A 73 -3.44 -11.28 -3.45
C THR A 73 -3.30 -10.20 -2.39
N HIS A 74 -4.40 -9.51 -2.07
CA HIS A 74 -4.44 -8.37 -1.16
C HIS A 74 -3.87 -8.73 0.22
N ASP A 75 -4.40 -9.76 0.87
CA ASP A 75 -4.02 -10.10 2.25
C ASP A 75 -2.57 -10.55 2.36
N THR A 76 -2.09 -11.31 1.36
CA THR A 76 -0.69 -11.72 1.31
C THR A 76 0.24 -10.53 1.11
N ALA A 77 -0.12 -9.58 0.24
CA ALA A 77 0.65 -8.35 0.03
C ALA A 77 0.67 -7.48 1.29
N MET A 78 -0.46 -7.35 2.00
CA MET A 78 -0.56 -6.63 3.27
C MET A 78 0.40 -7.20 4.33
N GLU A 79 0.40 -8.53 4.51
CA GLU A 79 1.30 -9.18 5.47
C GLU A 79 2.78 -8.98 5.12
N GLU A 80 3.13 -9.03 3.83
CA GLU A 80 4.51 -8.80 3.40
C GLU A 80 4.98 -7.38 3.67
N ILE A 81 4.12 -6.39 3.45
CA ILE A 81 4.42 -4.98 3.75
C ILE A 81 4.61 -4.84 5.26
N GLU A 82 3.68 -5.35 6.07
CA GLU A 82 3.75 -5.27 7.52
C GLU A 82 5.05 -5.87 8.08
N LYS A 83 5.49 -7.02 7.56
CA LYS A 83 6.75 -7.67 7.95
C LYS A 83 8.01 -6.86 7.58
N LYS A 84 7.93 -6.00 6.56
CA LYS A 84 9.04 -5.16 6.12
C LYS A 84 9.13 -3.84 6.87
N LEU A 85 8.02 -3.36 7.43
CA LEU A 85 7.97 -2.12 8.19
C LEU A 85 8.55 -2.30 9.61
N THR A 86 8.90 -1.18 10.24
CA THR A 86 9.44 -1.18 11.60
C THR A 86 8.34 -1.58 12.59
N PRO A 87 8.55 -2.63 13.41
CA PRO A 87 7.59 -3.05 14.42
C PRO A 87 7.40 -1.95 15.49
N LEU A 88 6.17 -1.53 15.76
CA LEU A 88 5.93 -0.45 16.73
C LEU A 88 6.35 -0.78 18.16
N ASN A 89 6.40 -2.07 18.52
CA ASN A 89 6.93 -2.55 19.80
C ASN A 89 8.45 -2.34 19.97
N THR A 90 9.13 -1.77 18.97
CA THR A 90 10.54 -1.35 19.03
C THR A 90 10.73 0.17 19.07
N ILE A 91 9.65 0.96 19.03
CA ILE A 91 9.70 2.43 19.08
C ILE A 91 9.48 2.85 20.54
N HIS A 92 10.55 3.35 21.17
CA HIS A 92 10.60 3.80 22.57
C HIS A 92 10.29 5.29 22.72
#